data_AF-A0A7W2HKX9-F1
#
_entry.id   AF-A0A7W2HKX9-F1
#
_cell.length_a   1.000
_cell.length_b   1.000
_cell.length_c   1.000
_cell.angle_alpha   90.00
_cell.angle_beta   90.00
_cell.angle_gamma   90.00
#
_symmetry.space_group_name_H-M   'P 1'
#
loop_
_entity.id
_entity.type
_entity.pdbx_description
1 polymer ?
#
loop_
_entity_poly.entity_id
_entity_poly.type
_entity_poly.pdbx_seq_one_letter_code
_entity_poly.pdbx_strand_id
1 'polypeptide(L)' 'RQFGNLITALRREGADPVRKGRPWSLPLEDRVLLVAAYWRTNLTLRQLAPLFGVSKSAADRIIDHLGPKLA' A
#
# COMPACT_ATOMS: atom_id res chain seq x y z
N ARG A 1 7.68 -2.58 18.66
CA ARG A 1 7.76 -2.82 17.20
C ARG A 1 6.50 -3.58 16.76
N GLN A 2 5.40 -2.88 16.48
CA GLN A 2 4.16 -3.53 15.99
C GLN A 2 4.08 -3.48 14.47
N PHE A 3 4.44 -2.33 13.88
CA PHE A 3 4.46 -2.15 12.43
C PHE A 3 5.37 -3.15 11.70
N GLY A 4 6.61 -3.35 12.18
CA GLY A 4 7.51 -4.34 11.57
C GLY A 4 6.98 -5.78 11.63
N ASN A 5 6.21 -6.13 12.67
CA ASN A 5 5.58 -7.45 12.78
C ASN A 5 4.45 -7.59 11.77
N LEU A 6 3.63 -6.55 11.58
CA LEU A 6 2.60 -6.49 10.54
C LEU A 6 3.19 -6.66 9.15
N ILE A 7 4.25 -5.91 8.83
CA ILE A 7 4.95 -6.02 7.54
C ILE A 7 5.50 -7.44 7.33
N THR A 8 6.04 -8.07 8.37
CA THR A 8 6.52 -9.44 8.31
C THR A 8 5.37 -10.43 8.04
N ALA A 9 4.22 -10.26 8.69
CA ALA A 9 3.04 -11.10 8.46
C ALA A 9 2.53 -10.95 7.01
N LEU A 10 2.39 -9.71 6.53
CA LEU A 10 1.95 -9.42 5.16
C LEU A 10 2.90 -9.99 4.10
N ARG A 11 4.21 -9.98 4.33
CA ARG A 11 5.18 -10.65 3.45
C ARG A 11 4.94 -12.16 3.39
N ARG A 12 4.64 -12.81 4.51
CA ARG A 12 4.30 -14.25 4.55
C ARG A 12 3.00 -14.56 3.81
N GLU A 13 2.04 -13.64 3.84
CA GLU A 13 0.77 -13.73 3.09
C GLU A 13 0.87 -13.31 1.62
N GLY A 14 2.09 -13.09 1.11
CA GLY A 14 2.33 -12.73 -0.29
C GLY A 14 1.76 -11.35 -0.67
N ALA A 15 1.67 -10.40 0.27
CA ALA A 15 1.29 -9.00 -0.01
C ALA A 15 2.37 -8.22 -0.77
N ASP A 16 3.57 -8.79 -0.89
CA ASP A 16 4.67 -8.26 -1.70
C ASP A 16 5.06 -9.25 -2.81
N PRO A 17 4.20 -9.43 -3.82
CA PRO A 17 4.51 -10.33 -4.91
C PRO A 17 5.71 -9.80 -5.69
N VAL A 18 6.76 -10.63 -5.81
CA VAL A 18 7.89 -10.37 -6.72
C VAL A 18 7.37 -10.51 -8.15
N ARG A 19 6.87 -9.41 -8.72
CA ARG A 19 6.39 -9.37 -10.11
C ARG A 19 7.57 -9.19 -11.06
N LYS A 20 7.60 -9.96 -12.15
CA LYS A 20 8.47 -9.67 -13.30
C LYS A 20 7.96 -8.38 -13.98
N GLY A 21 8.78 -7.34 -14.02
CA GLY A 21 8.43 -6.01 -14.55
C GLY A 21 8.84 -4.90 -13.61
N ARG A 22 8.41 -3.65 -13.86
CA ARG A 22 8.66 -2.54 -12.93
C ARG A 22 7.91 -2.88 -11.62
N PRO A 23 8.62 -3.13 -10.49
CA PRO A 23 7.96 -3.30 -9.21
C PRO A 23 7.10 -2.07 -8.96
N TRP A 24 6.02 -2.21 -8.20
CA TRP A 24 5.35 -1.02 -7.69
C TRP A 24 6.43 -0.18 -7.04
N SER A 25 6.64 1.05 -7.54
CA SER A 25 7.79 1.87 -7.15
C SER A 25 7.79 2.22 -5.66
N LEU A 26 6.71 1.87 -4.98
CA LEU A 26 6.45 2.12 -3.57
C LEU A 26 6.75 0.84 -2.75
N PRO A 27 7.68 0.89 -1.77
CA PRO A 27 7.95 -0.19 -0.82
C PRO A 27 6.69 -0.73 -0.14
N LEU A 28 6.71 -1.98 0.36
CA LEU A 28 5.53 -2.58 1.02
C LEU A 28 5.06 -1.73 2.20
N GLU A 29 6.00 -1.22 2.97
CA GLU A 29 5.81 -0.38 4.13
C GLU A 29 5.00 0.87 3.75
N ASP A 30 5.42 1.57 2.70
CA ASP A 30 4.75 2.78 2.22
C ASP A 30 3.38 2.50 1.58
N ARG A 31 3.21 1.32 0.98
CA ARG A 31 1.90 0.88 0.47
C ARG A 31 0.91 0.62 1.60
N VAL A 32 1.36 0.01 2.70
CA VAL A 32 0.54 -0.20 3.89
C VAL A 32 0.18 1.15 4.54
N LEU A 33 1.13 2.08 4.61
CA LEU A 33 0.87 3.45 5.06
C LEU A 33 -0.14 4.17 4.16
N LEU A 34 -0.08 3.97 2.85
CA LEU A 34 -1.05 4.53 1.91
C LEU A 34 -2.47 4.02 2.20
N VAL A 35 -2.66 2.71 2.40
CA VAL A 35 -3.98 2.15 2.75
C VAL A 35 -4.47 2.67 4.11
N ALA A 36 -3.58 2.72 5.11
CA ALA A 36 -3.93 3.25 6.43
C ALA A 36 -4.34 4.72 6.34
N ALA A 37 -3.64 5.53 5.55
CA ALA A 37 -3.97 6.93 5.33
C ALA A 37 -5.30 7.09 4.56
N TYR A 38 -5.56 6.24 3.56
CA TYR A 38 -6.83 6.22 2.85
C TYR A 38 -8.01 5.95 3.79
N TRP A 39 -7.87 5.04 4.75
CA TRP A 39 -8.91 4.75 5.74
C TRP A 39 -9.04 5.79 6.84
N ARG A 40 -7.92 6.40 7.27
CA ARG A 40 -7.91 7.30 8.42
C ARG A 40 -8.13 8.76 8.09
N THR A 41 -8.02 9.14 6.82
CA THR A 41 -8.15 10.53 6.39
C THR A 41 -9.28 10.66 5.38
N ASN A 42 -9.85 11.86 5.29
CA ASN A 42 -10.89 12.19 4.30
C ASN A 42 -10.30 12.71 2.98
N LEU A 43 -9.09 12.26 2.62
CA LEU A 43 -8.43 12.66 1.39
C LEU A 43 -8.96 11.86 0.21
N THR A 44 -9.17 12.54 -0.92
CA THR A 44 -9.45 11.85 -2.18
C THR A 44 -8.21 11.12 -2.67
N LEU A 45 -8.37 10.06 -3.48
CA LEU A 45 -7.22 9.35 -4.09
C LEU A 45 -6.30 10.27 -4.90
N ARG A 46 -6.84 11.37 -5.48
CA ARG A 46 -6.06 12.36 -6.22
C ARG A 46 -5.19 13.23 -5.31
N GLN A 47 -5.64 13.49 -4.08
CA GLN A 47 -4.86 14.20 -3.08
C GLN A 47 -3.87 13.28 -2.37
N LEU A 48 -4.26 12.02 -2.14
CA LEU A 48 -3.44 11.04 -1.43
C LEU A 48 -2.25 10.57 -2.27
N ALA A 49 -2.46 10.23 -3.55
CA ALA A 49 -1.43 9.60 -4.37
C ALA A 49 -0.12 10.44 -4.52
N PRO A 50 -0.18 11.78 -4.71
CA PRO A 50 1.03 12.62 -4.73
C PRO A 50 1.84 12.58 -3.43
N LEU A 51 1.20 12.38 -2.26
CA LEU A 51 1.90 12.31 -0.97
C LEU A 51 2.83 11.09 -0.87
N PHE A 52 2.55 10.05 -1.67
CA PHE A 52 3.35 8.82 -1.75
C PHE A 52 4.16 8.73 -3.05
N GLY A 53 4.23 9.81 -3.85
CA GLY A 53 4.98 9.82 -5.10
C GLY A 53 4.46 8.84 -6.17
N VAL A 54 3.18 8.46 -6.10
CA VAL A 54 2.54 7.53 -7.04
C VAL A 54 1.40 8.20 -7.81
N SER A 55 1.02 7.61 -8.95
CA SER A 55 -0.18 8.06 -9.67
C SER A 55 -1.46 7.64 -8.94
N LYS A 56 -2.58 8.35 -9.17
CA LYS A 56 -3.90 7.96 -8.66
C LYS A 56 -4.26 6.51 -9.02
N SER A 57 -3.97 6.06 -10.25
CA SER A 57 -4.23 4.69 -10.70
C SER A 57 -3.35 3.63 -10.03
N ALA A 58 -2.17 4.02 -9.54
CA ALA A 58 -1.30 3.13 -8.78
C ALA A 58 -1.79 3.02 -7.33
N ALA A 59 -2.20 4.15 -6.71
CA ALA A 59 -2.82 4.15 -5.39
C ALA A 59 -4.10 3.29 -5.33
N ASP A 60 -4.95 3.41 -6.35
CA ASP A 60 -6.17 2.60 -6.52
C ASP A 60 -5.86 1.09 -6.48
N ARG A 61 -4.91 0.65 -7.32
CA ARG A 61 -4.45 -0.75 -7.35
C ARG A 61 -3.83 -1.22 -6.04
N ILE A 62 -3.13 -0.32 -5.32
CA ILE A 62 -2.56 -0.63 -4.01
C ILE A 62 -3.67 -0.92 -3.01
N ILE A 63 -4.70 -0.07 -2.96
CA ILE A 63 -5.84 -0.23 -2.06
C ILE A 63 -6.63 -1.50 -2.38
N ASP A 64 -6.91 -1.76 -3.66
CA ASP A 64 -7.62 -2.98 -4.07
C ASP A 64 -6.86 -4.26 -3.68
N HIS A 65 -5.53 -4.22 -3.74
CA HIS A 65 -4.71 -5.39 -3.46
C HIS A 65 -4.47 -5.62 -1.95
N LEU A 66 -4.22 -4.54 -1.19
CA LEU A 66 -3.82 -4.62 0.21
C LEU A 66 -4.96 -4.36 1.19
N GLY A 67 -6.01 -3.63 0.79
CA GLY A 67 -7.17 -3.35 1.63
C GLY A 67 -7.78 -4.61 2.24
N PRO A 68 -8.08 -5.66 1.44
CA PRO A 68 -8.62 -6.91 1.98
C PRO A 68 -7.67 -7.69 2.89
N LYS A 69 -6.35 -7.45 2.84
CA LYS A 69 -5.35 -8.12 3.69
C LYS A 69 -5.13 -7.41 5.04
N LEU A 70 -5.70 -6.22 5.19
CA LEU A 70 -5.57 -5.37 6.37
C LEU A 70 -6.88 -5.28 7.17
N ALA A 71 -7.95 -5.92 6.69
CA ALA A 71 -9.26 -6.02 7.34
C ALA A 71 -9.38 -7.35 8.08
#